data_AF-A0A2G9MF26-F1
#
_entry.id   AF-A0A2G9MF26-F1
#
_cell.length_a   1.000
_cell.length_b   1.000
_cell.length_c   1.000
_cell.angle_alpha   90.00
_cell.angle_beta   90.00
_cell.angle_gamma   90.00
#
_symmetry.space_group_name_H-M   'P 1'
#
loop_
_entity.id
_entity.type
_entity.pdbx_description
1 polymer ?
#
loop_
_entity_poly.entity_id
_entity_poly.type
_entity_poly.pdbx_seq_one_letter_code
_entity_poly.pdbx_strand_id
1 'polypeptide(L)'
;MNENKIFTNRENEVIKKKFSGRSLTQQDSNYLSRYVRPKLRGISSIDAKLLLDKLEYNQKAASIEKKIKKLILKHIKNVESIILYGSVIQTNWKNYRDVDILIIVRKAFWSKLSEKYRKISEIKKGVLNKSINLDIGIYDKKTLEENYPHSPTLIYQLKDSKVIYGKMSLPKEKKIYKLDLRMKLDWSFVESGWADGTDIYRAIRNLILVRLLLKKIVDNEKLKELLNEEFGKSLIERLKNNKQSNLDKKFALSYLNSLLEKTEEEIKREKWEKIEL
;
A
#
# COMPACT_ATOMS: atom_id res chain seq x y z
N MET A 1 26.14 23.58 -14.10
CA MET A 1 24.79 24.12 -14.34
C MET A 1 23.96 23.87 -13.09
N ASN A 2 23.52 24.92 -12.39
CA ASN A 2 22.67 24.78 -11.21
C ASN A 2 21.28 24.32 -11.64
N GLU A 3 20.90 23.10 -11.29
CA GLU A 3 19.51 22.67 -11.32
C GLU A 3 18.70 23.63 -10.42
N ASN A 4 17.89 24.50 -11.02
CA ASN A 4 16.95 25.33 -10.27
C ASN A 4 15.96 24.40 -9.56
N LYS A 5 16.22 24.11 -8.28
CA LYS A 5 15.30 23.35 -7.43
C LYS A 5 13.99 24.14 -7.32
N ILE A 6 12.93 23.60 -7.91
CA ILE A 6 11.56 24.14 -7.90
C ILE A 6 11.08 24.44 -6.46
N PHE A 7 11.50 23.59 -5.51
CA PHE A 7 11.22 23.73 -4.08
C PHE A 7 12.51 23.97 -3.29
N THR A 8 12.43 24.89 -2.33
CA THR A 8 13.45 25.11 -1.30
C THR A 8 13.60 23.88 -0.40
N ASN A 9 14.70 23.80 0.34
CA ASN A 9 14.92 22.73 1.32
C ASN A 9 13.76 22.65 2.34
N ARG A 10 13.27 23.80 2.81
CA ARG A 10 12.16 23.86 3.77
C ARG A 10 10.84 23.36 3.17
N GLU A 11 10.53 23.74 1.93
CA GLU A 11 9.34 23.23 1.23
C GLU A 11 9.44 21.71 1.02
N ASN A 12 10.61 21.21 0.61
CA ASN A 12 10.85 19.77 0.46
C ASN A 12 10.71 19.00 1.78
N GLU A 13 11.17 19.55 2.90
CA GLU A 13 10.95 18.97 4.22
C GLU A 13 9.46 18.87 4.56
N VAL A 14 8.71 19.94 4.35
CA VAL A 14 7.28 20.00 4.64
C VAL A 14 6.50 19.03 3.75
N ILE A 15 6.84 18.94 2.45
CA ILE A 15 6.29 17.96 1.51
C ILE A 15 6.58 16.54 1.99
N LYS A 16 7.85 16.22 2.29
CA LYS A 16 8.24 14.89 2.82
C LYS A 16 7.52 14.56 4.12
N LYS A 17 7.32 15.55 5.00
CA LYS A 17 6.60 15.39 6.27
C LYS A 17 5.13 15.03 6.03
N LYS A 18 4.48 15.70 5.07
CA LYS A 18 3.09 15.43 4.67
C LYS A 18 2.95 14.05 4.01
N PHE A 19 3.83 13.69 3.07
CA PHE A 19 3.80 12.37 2.41
C PHE A 19 4.14 11.22 3.34
N SER A 20 5.03 11.42 4.31
CA SER A 20 5.29 10.43 5.37
C SER A 20 4.21 10.39 6.46
N GLY A 21 3.13 11.15 6.30
CA GLY A 21 1.99 11.13 7.21
C GLY A 21 2.27 11.75 8.58
N ARG A 22 3.40 12.43 8.78
CA ARG A 22 3.77 13.07 10.05
C ARG A 22 2.91 14.30 10.31
N SER A 23 2.60 14.55 11.58
CA SER A 23 1.81 15.72 12.00
C SER A 23 2.48 17.03 11.59
N LEU A 24 1.76 17.84 10.82
CA LEU A 24 2.21 19.17 10.41
C LEU A 24 1.98 20.18 11.54
N THR A 25 2.93 21.08 11.73
CA THR A 25 2.73 22.27 12.58
C THR A 25 1.86 23.30 11.83
N GLN A 26 1.44 24.35 12.53
CA GLN A 26 0.77 25.48 11.88
C GLN A 26 1.66 26.11 10.79
N GLN A 27 2.95 26.26 11.09
CA GLN A 27 3.93 26.79 10.14
C GLN A 27 4.05 25.88 8.92
N ASP A 28 4.18 24.57 9.10
CA ASP A 28 4.25 23.61 7.98
C ASP A 28 2.99 23.68 7.10
N SER A 29 1.82 23.83 7.72
CA SER A 29 0.53 23.95 7.02
C SER A 29 0.43 25.24 6.21
N ASN A 30 0.94 26.34 6.76
CA ASN A 30 1.07 27.61 6.04
C ASN A 30 2.02 27.48 4.84
N TYR A 31 3.16 26.78 5.01
CA TYR A 31 4.09 26.53 3.92
C TYR A 31 3.46 25.76 2.76
N LEU A 32 2.73 24.68 3.05
CA LEU A 32 2.01 23.93 2.02
C LEU A 32 1.02 24.80 1.27
N SER A 33 0.25 25.61 2.00
CA SER A 33 -0.87 26.34 1.45
C SER A 33 -0.45 27.56 0.65
N ARG A 34 0.57 28.31 1.11
CA ARG A 34 1.00 29.58 0.51
C ARG A 34 2.12 29.44 -0.51
N TYR A 35 2.97 28.42 -0.41
CA TYR A 35 4.14 28.31 -1.30
C TYR A 35 4.12 27.03 -2.14
N VAL A 36 3.93 25.86 -1.53
CA VAL A 36 4.04 24.58 -2.26
C VAL A 36 2.89 24.38 -3.25
N ARG A 37 1.63 24.47 -2.80
CA ARG A 37 0.47 24.21 -3.67
C ARG A 37 0.37 25.21 -4.83
N PRO A 38 0.59 26.53 -4.65
CA PRO A 38 0.61 27.46 -5.76
C PRO A 38 1.69 27.14 -6.80
N LYS A 39 2.92 26.80 -6.37
CA LYS A 39 3.99 26.35 -7.28
C LYS A 39 3.57 25.13 -8.08
N LEU A 40 3.02 24.10 -7.42
CA LEU A 40 2.56 22.89 -8.11
C LEU A 40 1.46 23.18 -9.14
N ARG A 41 0.49 24.06 -8.82
CA ARG A 41 -0.55 24.48 -9.77
C ARG A 41 0.00 25.18 -11.01
N GLY A 42 1.14 25.87 -10.88
CA GLY A 42 1.80 26.56 -11.97
C GLY A 42 2.67 25.68 -12.86
N ILE A 43 2.93 24.42 -12.49
CA ILE A 43 3.74 23.50 -13.29
C ILE A 43 2.82 22.73 -14.24
N SER A 44 2.91 23.04 -15.54
CA SER A 44 2.20 22.32 -16.61
C SER A 44 2.92 21.05 -17.08
N SER A 45 4.20 20.89 -16.73
CA SER A 45 5.08 19.83 -17.25
C SER A 45 5.04 18.51 -16.48
N ILE A 46 4.29 18.43 -15.37
CA ILE A 46 4.11 17.21 -14.58
C ILE A 46 2.62 17.01 -14.27
N ASP A 47 2.21 15.79 -13.94
CA ASP A 47 0.89 15.54 -13.35
C ASP A 47 0.83 16.09 -11.91
N ALA A 48 0.76 17.43 -11.81
CA ALA A 48 0.68 18.14 -10.55
C ALA A 48 -0.62 17.85 -9.82
N LYS A 49 -1.66 17.40 -10.52
CA LYS A 49 -2.99 17.11 -9.95
C LYS A 49 -2.90 15.98 -8.93
N LEU A 50 -2.18 14.90 -9.24
CA LEU A 50 -1.97 13.78 -8.32
C LEU A 50 -1.24 14.23 -7.04
N LEU A 51 -0.19 15.04 -7.19
CA LEU A 51 0.59 15.55 -6.05
C LEU A 51 -0.25 16.51 -5.19
N LEU A 52 -1.01 17.40 -5.83
CA LEU A 52 -1.91 18.32 -5.16
C LEU A 52 -2.98 17.59 -4.35
N ASP A 53 -3.59 16.55 -4.92
CA ASP A 53 -4.58 15.70 -4.26
C ASP A 53 -4.01 15.07 -2.98
N LYS A 54 -2.77 14.55 -3.02
CA LYS A 54 -2.10 13.97 -1.85
C LYS A 54 -1.70 15.02 -0.80
N LEU A 55 -1.40 16.26 -1.23
CA LEU A 55 -1.03 17.37 -0.34
C LEU A 55 -2.24 18.10 0.24
N GLU A 56 -3.44 17.86 -0.26
CA GLU A 56 -4.66 18.50 0.20
C GLU A 56 -4.93 18.19 1.69
N TYR A 57 -5.50 19.17 2.39
CA TYR A 57 -5.97 18.97 3.75
C TYR A 57 -7.36 18.34 3.71
N ASN A 58 -7.50 17.16 4.33
CA ASN A 58 -8.77 16.47 4.41
C ASN A 58 -9.23 16.38 5.87
N GLN A 59 -10.14 17.28 6.27
CA GLN A 59 -10.66 17.34 7.64
C GLN A 59 -11.45 16.08 8.02
N LYS A 60 -12.19 15.52 7.05
CA LYS A 60 -12.97 14.30 7.24
C LYS A 60 -12.05 13.11 7.52
N ALA A 61 -10.96 12.97 6.77
CA ALA A 61 -9.91 11.99 7.03
C ALA A 61 -9.38 12.10 8.46
N ALA A 62 -8.98 13.30 8.89
CA ALA A 62 -8.44 13.52 10.23
C ALA A 62 -9.42 13.10 11.35
N SER A 63 -10.71 13.37 11.16
CA SER A 63 -11.77 12.94 12.08
C SER A 63 -11.89 11.42 12.16
N ILE A 64 -11.88 10.73 11.01
CA ILE A 64 -11.97 9.27 10.95
C ILE A 64 -10.72 8.63 11.57
N GLU A 65 -9.52 9.13 11.24
CA GLU A 65 -8.25 8.68 11.82
C GLU A 65 -8.26 8.76 13.35
N LYS A 66 -8.77 9.87 13.91
CA LYS A 66 -8.90 10.05 15.36
C LYS A 66 -9.85 9.01 15.98
N LYS A 67 -10.97 8.69 15.32
CA LYS A 67 -11.92 7.67 15.77
C LYS A 67 -11.30 6.27 15.75
N ILE A 68 -10.65 5.90 14.64
CA ILE A 68 -9.93 4.63 14.48
C ILE A 68 -8.87 4.48 15.58
N LYS A 69 -8.03 5.50 15.77
CA LYS A 69 -7.02 5.52 16.84
C LYS A 69 -7.65 5.29 18.21
N LYS A 70 -8.70 6.04 18.56
CA LYS A 70 -9.36 5.92 19.87
C LYS A 70 -9.93 4.51 20.09
N LEU A 71 -10.53 3.93 19.05
CA LEU A 71 -11.10 2.59 19.10
C LEU A 71 -10.03 1.52 19.32
N ILE A 72 -8.93 1.56 18.56
CA ILE A 72 -7.83 0.59 18.69
C ILE A 72 -7.20 0.67 20.08
N LEU A 73 -6.87 1.89 20.55
CA LEU A 73 -6.23 2.09 21.85
C LEU A 73 -7.13 1.70 23.04
N LYS A 74 -8.45 1.64 22.84
CA LYS A 74 -9.39 1.12 23.85
C LYS A 74 -9.27 -0.41 24.00
N HIS A 75 -8.98 -1.13 22.91
CA HIS A 75 -9.03 -2.60 22.88
C HIS A 75 -7.66 -3.27 22.98
N ILE A 76 -6.60 -2.60 22.55
CA ILE A 76 -5.24 -3.14 22.53
C ILE A 76 -4.33 -2.28 23.41
N LYS A 77 -3.70 -2.92 24.40
CA LYS A 77 -2.67 -2.30 25.24
C LYS A 77 -1.30 -2.40 24.57
N ASN A 78 -0.35 -1.56 24.98
CA ASN A 78 1.05 -1.59 24.51
C ASN A 78 1.22 -1.44 22.99
N VAL A 79 0.32 -0.68 22.36
CA VAL A 79 0.45 -0.31 20.94
C VAL A 79 1.66 0.60 20.78
N GLU A 80 2.58 0.21 19.91
CA GLU A 80 3.75 1.01 19.52
C GLU A 80 3.41 1.97 18.39
N SER A 81 2.64 1.50 17.40
CA SER A 81 2.13 2.36 16.32
C SER A 81 0.87 1.84 15.66
N ILE A 82 0.10 2.76 15.09
CA ILE A 82 -1.04 2.47 14.22
C ILE A 82 -0.78 3.13 12.87
N ILE A 83 -0.81 2.32 11.81
CA ILE A 83 -0.42 2.69 10.47
C ILE A 83 -1.61 2.43 9.55
N LEU A 84 -1.95 3.42 8.74
CA LEU A 84 -2.90 3.28 7.64
C LEU A 84 -2.14 3.13 6.33
N TYR A 85 -2.63 2.30 5.43
CA TYR A 85 -2.05 2.10 4.11
C TYR A 85 -3.14 1.82 3.07
N GLY A 86 -2.73 1.54 1.84
CA GLY A 86 -3.65 1.18 0.77
C GLY A 86 -4.42 2.37 0.20
N SER A 87 -5.63 2.09 -0.27
CA SER A 87 -6.39 3.02 -1.13
C SER A 87 -6.73 4.35 -0.45
N VAL A 88 -6.94 4.35 0.87
CA VAL A 88 -7.24 5.57 1.64
C VAL A 88 -6.08 6.56 1.63
N ILE A 89 -4.84 6.07 1.60
CA ILE A 89 -3.64 6.92 1.55
C ILE A 89 -3.40 7.40 0.13
N GLN A 90 -3.48 6.50 -0.84
CA GLN A 90 -3.26 6.82 -2.25
C GLN A 90 -4.29 7.81 -2.81
N THR A 91 -5.55 7.73 -2.35
CA THR A 91 -6.64 8.59 -2.82
C THR A 91 -6.95 9.75 -1.89
N ASN A 92 -6.13 9.96 -0.84
CA ASN A 92 -6.39 10.95 0.21
C ASN A 92 -7.83 10.90 0.74
N TRP A 93 -8.31 9.69 1.05
CA TRP A 93 -9.66 9.40 1.56
C TRP A 93 -10.82 9.77 0.64
N LYS A 94 -10.60 9.91 -0.68
CA LYS A 94 -11.71 10.02 -1.65
C LYS A 94 -12.48 8.69 -1.78
N ASN A 95 -11.80 7.55 -1.61
CA ASN A 95 -12.41 6.23 -1.48
C ASN A 95 -11.96 5.60 -0.15
N TYR A 96 -12.89 5.36 0.78
CA TYR A 96 -12.57 4.91 2.15
C TYR A 96 -13.54 3.88 2.73
N ARG A 97 -14.29 3.17 1.86
CA ARG A 97 -15.18 2.11 2.32
C ARG A 97 -14.37 0.99 2.99
N ASP A 98 -13.26 0.60 2.38
CA ASP A 98 -12.32 -0.36 2.94
C ASP A 98 -11.06 0.39 3.41
N VAL A 99 -10.68 0.18 4.67
CA VAL A 99 -9.56 0.87 5.32
C VAL A 99 -8.59 -0.18 5.84
N ASP A 100 -7.41 -0.21 5.25
CA ASP A 100 -6.34 -1.11 5.64
C ASP A 100 -5.52 -0.51 6.80
N ILE A 101 -5.36 -1.29 7.87
CA ILE A 101 -4.72 -0.87 9.12
C ILE A 101 -3.70 -1.90 9.57
N LEU A 102 -2.48 -1.44 9.86
CA LEU A 102 -1.45 -2.23 10.54
C LEU A 102 -1.26 -1.69 11.95
N ILE A 103 -1.41 -2.56 12.94
CA ILE A 103 -1.19 -2.26 14.36
C ILE A 103 0.08 -2.99 14.79
N ILE A 104 1.04 -2.22 15.32
CA ILE A 104 2.28 -2.77 15.87
C ILE A 104 2.19 -2.68 17.38
N VAL A 105 2.37 -3.81 18.07
CA VAL A 105 2.45 -3.88 19.53
C VAL A 105 3.87 -4.18 19.98
N ARG A 106 4.27 -3.66 21.14
CA ARG A 106 5.64 -3.88 21.65
C ARG A 106 5.96 -5.36 21.89
N LYS A 107 4.96 -6.10 22.37
CA LYS A 107 5.01 -7.55 22.64
C LYS A 107 3.67 -8.16 22.28
N ALA A 108 3.69 -9.37 21.73
CA ALA A 108 2.48 -10.12 21.44
C ALA A 108 1.63 -10.24 22.71
N PHE A 109 0.37 -9.81 22.63
CA PHE A 109 -0.62 -10.00 23.69
C PHE A 109 -1.34 -11.35 23.55
N TRP A 110 -1.04 -12.09 22.49
CA TRP A 110 -1.65 -13.37 22.16
C TRP A 110 -0.62 -14.48 22.27
N SER A 111 -1.08 -15.62 22.79
CA SER A 111 -0.37 -16.90 22.72
C SER A 111 -0.85 -17.73 21.52
N LYS A 112 -2.14 -17.59 21.16
CA LYS A 112 -2.79 -18.29 20.06
C LYS A 112 -3.35 -17.30 19.04
N LEU A 113 -3.35 -17.67 17.76
CA LEU A 113 -3.91 -16.83 16.70
C LEU A 113 -5.40 -16.50 16.94
N SER A 114 -6.17 -17.41 17.54
CA SER A 114 -7.58 -17.16 17.88
C SER A 114 -7.78 -15.96 18.81
N GLU A 115 -6.87 -15.71 19.76
CA GLU A 115 -6.94 -14.55 20.67
C GLU A 115 -6.73 -13.24 19.92
N LYS A 116 -5.77 -13.23 18.98
CA LYS A 116 -5.51 -12.12 18.06
C LYS A 116 -6.75 -11.82 17.21
N TYR A 117 -7.33 -12.84 16.58
CA TYR A 117 -8.52 -12.69 15.74
C TYR A 117 -9.77 -12.28 16.52
N ARG A 118 -9.94 -12.77 17.75
CA ARG A 118 -11.01 -12.32 18.64
C ARG A 118 -10.92 -10.81 18.89
N LYS A 119 -9.72 -10.30 19.20
CA LYS A 119 -9.51 -8.85 19.40
C LYS A 119 -9.75 -8.03 18.13
N ILE A 120 -9.32 -8.54 16.97
CA ILE A 120 -9.63 -7.92 15.69
C ILE A 120 -11.15 -7.81 15.49
N SER A 121 -11.89 -8.90 15.74
CA SER A 121 -13.35 -8.92 15.63
C SER A 121 -14.03 -7.91 16.57
N GLU A 122 -13.58 -7.81 17.82
CA GLU A 122 -14.08 -6.81 18.78
C GLU A 122 -13.84 -5.36 18.29
N ILE A 123 -12.68 -5.08 17.70
CA ILE A 123 -12.39 -3.77 17.10
C ILE A 123 -13.31 -3.51 15.92
N LYS A 124 -13.45 -4.46 14.99
CA LYS A 124 -14.33 -4.32 13.81
C LYS A 124 -15.78 -4.06 14.23
N LYS A 125 -16.29 -4.73 15.27
CA LYS A 125 -17.63 -4.50 15.84
C LYS A 125 -17.80 -3.12 16.45
N GLY A 126 -16.73 -2.54 17.01
CA GLY A 126 -16.77 -1.21 17.63
C GLY A 126 -16.82 -0.04 16.63
N VAL A 127 -16.70 -0.30 15.33
CA VAL A 127 -16.90 0.72 14.28
C VAL A 127 -18.40 0.94 14.11
N LEU A 128 -18.93 1.90 14.89
CA LEU A 128 -20.36 2.22 14.98
C LEU A 128 -21.01 2.73 13.68
N ASN A 129 -20.23 2.98 12.62
CA ASN A 129 -20.76 3.43 11.33
C ASN A 129 -20.60 2.31 10.30
N LYS A 130 -21.73 1.72 9.87
CA LYS A 130 -21.85 0.68 8.81
C LYS A 130 -21.23 1.06 7.44
N SER A 131 -20.58 2.22 7.33
CA SER A 131 -19.97 2.74 6.10
C SER A 131 -18.48 2.45 5.96
N ILE A 132 -17.81 1.92 6.99
CA ILE A 132 -16.37 1.64 6.96
C ILE A 132 -16.12 0.19 7.37
N ASN A 133 -15.47 -0.55 6.49
CA ASN A 133 -14.92 -1.88 6.72
C ASN A 133 -13.42 -1.74 7.04
N LEU A 134 -13.00 -2.26 8.19
CA LEU A 134 -11.59 -2.25 8.57
C LEU A 134 -10.96 -3.58 8.21
N ASP A 135 -9.86 -3.55 7.46
CA ASP A 135 -8.94 -4.68 7.39
C ASP A 135 -7.77 -4.44 8.35
N ILE A 136 -7.56 -5.36 9.29
CA ILE A 136 -6.67 -5.13 10.43
C ILE A 136 -5.61 -6.23 10.48
N GLY A 137 -4.37 -5.84 10.20
CA GLY A 137 -3.17 -6.60 10.55
C GLY A 137 -2.67 -6.21 11.94
N ILE A 138 -2.23 -7.18 12.74
CA ILE A 138 -1.55 -6.94 14.02
C ILE A 138 -0.23 -7.71 14.02
N TYR A 139 0.86 -7.03 14.35
CA TYR A 139 2.18 -7.64 14.53
C TYR A 139 2.77 -7.20 15.85
N ASP A 140 3.49 -8.09 16.53
CA ASP A 140 4.45 -7.62 17.50
C ASP A 140 5.70 -7.11 16.79
N LYS A 141 6.43 -6.22 17.45
CA LYS A 141 7.60 -5.54 16.88
C LYS A 141 8.63 -6.52 16.32
N LYS A 142 8.99 -7.56 17.08
CA LYS A 142 10.01 -8.54 16.69
C LYS A 142 9.59 -9.26 15.42
N THR A 143 8.36 -9.78 15.38
CA THR A 143 7.83 -10.46 14.19
C THR A 143 7.79 -9.53 12.97
N LEU A 144 7.48 -8.25 13.13
CA LEU A 144 7.53 -7.30 12.01
C LEU A 144 8.96 -7.06 11.51
N GLU A 145 9.90 -6.83 12.42
CA GLU A 145 11.31 -6.57 12.07
C GLU A 145 11.94 -7.75 11.34
N GLU A 146 11.59 -8.98 11.73
CA GLU A 146 12.05 -10.21 11.06
C GLU A 146 11.37 -10.41 9.69
N ASN A 147 10.07 -10.15 9.57
CA ASN A 147 9.33 -10.46 8.33
C ASN A 147 9.39 -9.35 7.28
N TYR A 148 9.47 -8.08 7.68
CA TYR A 148 9.41 -6.94 6.76
C TYR A 148 10.47 -6.99 5.67
N PRO A 149 11.78 -7.22 5.96
CA PRO A 149 12.84 -7.21 4.94
C PRO A 149 12.64 -8.26 3.85
N HIS A 150 11.90 -9.33 4.16
CA HIS A 150 11.69 -10.48 3.30
C HIS A 150 10.26 -10.56 2.74
N SER A 151 9.41 -9.57 3.00
CA SER A 151 7.99 -9.60 2.60
C SER A 151 7.71 -8.54 1.53
N PRO A 152 7.71 -8.94 0.24
CA PRO A 152 7.28 -8.08 -0.85
C PRO A 152 5.97 -7.31 -0.57
N THR A 153 4.98 -8.02 -0.05
CA THR A 153 3.66 -7.49 0.27
C THR A 153 3.74 -6.41 1.34
N LEU A 154 4.43 -6.66 2.45
CA LEU A 154 4.58 -5.66 3.52
C LEU A 154 5.39 -4.44 3.06
N ILE A 155 6.42 -4.65 2.22
CA ILE A 155 7.23 -3.57 1.65
C ILE A 155 6.37 -2.64 0.79
N TYR A 156 5.55 -3.20 -0.11
CA TYR A 156 4.66 -2.43 -0.98
C TYR A 156 3.50 -1.78 -0.20
N GLN A 157 2.92 -2.48 0.77
CA GLN A 157 1.87 -1.93 1.64
C GLN A 157 2.38 -0.72 2.44
N LEU A 158 3.58 -0.84 3.03
CA LEU A 158 4.11 0.22 3.88
C LEU A 158 4.83 1.33 3.12
N LYS A 159 5.07 1.17 1.81
CA LYS A 159 5.67 2.20 0.94
C LYS A 159 4.85 3.49 0.95
N ASP A 160 3.52 3.38 0.81
CA ASP A 160 2.57 4.50 0.86
C ASP A 160 1.70 4.39 2.11
N SER A 161 2.34 4.60 3.26
CA SER A 161 1.68 4.49 4.55
C SER A 161 1.69 5.80 5.33
N LYS A 162 0.75 5.89 6.27
CA LYS A 162 0.62 7.02 7.20
C LYS A 162 0.52 6.52 8.62
N VAL A 163 1.42 6.99 9.47
CA VAL A 163 1.39 6.71 10.91
C VAL A 163 0.38 7.66 11.58
N ILE A 164 -0.70 7.12 12.14
CA ILE A 164 -1.72 7.91 12.86
C ILE A 164 -1.55 7.86 14.38
N TYR A 165 -0.69 6.98 14.88
CA TYR A 165 -0.29 6.90 16.27
C TYR A 165 1.12 6.31 16.41
N GLY A 166 1.90 6.84 17.36
CA GLY A 166 3.22 6.32 17.69
C GLY A 166 4.31 6.66 16.67
N LYS A 167 5.33 5.81 16.60
CA LYS A 167 6.43 5.91 15.63
C LYS A 167 6.64 4.55 14.98
N MET A 168 6.90 4.55 13.69
CA MET A 168 7.27 3.34 12.94
C MET A 168 8.77 3.37 12.69
N SER A 169 9.48 2.32 13.12
CA SER A 169 10.86 2.05 12.75
C SER A 169 10.87 0.79 11.91
N LEU A 170 11.11 0.93 10.61
CA LEU A 170 11.29 -0.21 9.72
C LEU A 170 12.79 -0.45 9.51
N PRO A 171 13.24 -1.71 9.40
CA PRO A 171 14.58 -2.02 8.96
C PRO A 171 14.92 -1.27 7.66
N LYS A 172 16.12 -0.70 7.58
CA LYS A 172 16.59 0.03 6.39
C LYS A 172 16.92 -0.91 5.24
N GLU A 173 17.56 -2.04 5.55
CA GLU A 173 17.89 -3.06 4.57
C GLU A 173 16.69 -3.93 4.26
N LYS A 174 16.39 -4.09 2.98
CA LYS A 174 15.41 -5.03 2.45
C LYS A 174 16.16 -6.04 1.61
N LYS A 175 16.07 -7.31 1.99
CA LYS A 175 16.75 -8.42 1.30
C LYS A 175 15.67 -9.39 0.88
N ILE A 176 15.16 -9.20 -0.33
CA ILE A 176 14.19 -10.13 -0.90
C ILE A 176 14.96 -11.16 -1.69
N TYR A 177 14.82 -12.43 -1.32
CA TYR A 177 15.34 -13.51 -2.16
C TYR A 177 14.37 -13.76 -3.31
N LYS A 178 14.86 -14.09 -4.51
CA LYS A 178 13.98 -14.44 -5.64
C LYS A 178 12.99 -15.58 -5.30
N LEU A 179 13.34 -16.46 -4.34
CA LEU A 179 12.43 -17.47 -3.79
C LEU A 179 11.24 -16.89 -3.00
N ASP A 180 11.44 -15.81 -2.23
CA ASP A 180 10.36 -15.14 -1.48
C ASP A 180 9.27 -14.61 -2.42
N LEU A 181 9.65 -14.24 -3.65
CA LEU A 181 8.71 -13.78 -4.68
C LEU A 181 7.70 -14.87 -5.06
N ARG A 182 8.09 -16.15 -5.11
CA ARG A 182 7.16 -17.26 -5.39
C ARG A 182 6.27 -17.57 -4.19
N MET A 183 6.81 -17.50 -2.98
CA MET A 183 6.11 -18.03 -1.78
C MET A 183 5.15 -17.04 -1.11
N LYS A 184 5.37 -15.73 -1.24
CA LYS A 184 4.64 -14.72 -0.43
C LYS A 184 3.61 -13.89 -1.19
N LEU A 185 3.59 -14.00 -2.52
CA LEU A 185 2.77 -13.15 -3.38
C LEU A 185 1.66 -13.90 -4.11
N ASP A 186 1.53 -15.21 -3.94
CA ASP A 186 0.49 -16.05 -4.56
C ASP A 186 0.02 -15.53 -5.93
N TRP A 187 0.94 -15.63 -6.90
CA TRP A 187 0.70 -15.24 -8.30
C TRP A 187 0.61 -16.47 -9.20
N SER A 188 0.63 -17.67 -8.63
CA SER A 188 0.65 -18.93 -9.36
C SER A 188 -0.72 -19.31 -9.95
N PHE A 189 -0.64 -20.16 -10.98
CA PHE A 189 -1.68 -20.80 -11.79
C PHE A 189 -3.12 -20.61 -11.28
N VAL A 190 -3.88 -19.81 -12.03
CA VAL A 190 -5.30 -19.60 -11.82
C VAL A 190 -6.05 -20.67 -12.63
N GLU A 191 -6.60 -21.69 -11.97
CA GLU A 191 -7.35 -22.73 -12.66
C GLU A 191 -8.58 -22.13 -13.36
N SER A 192 -8.57 -22.19 -14.70
CA SER A 192 -9.52 -21.51 -15.57
C SER A 192 -10.98 -21.91 -15.37
N GLY A 193 -11.25 -23.05 -14.73
CA GLY A 193 -12.60 -23.56 -14.47
C GLY A 193 -13.30 -22.90 -13.28
N TRP A 194 -12.57 -22.35 -12.31
CA TRP A 194 -13.12 -21.93 -11.02
C TRP A 194 -12.79 -20.48 -10.64
N ALA A 195 -11.85 -19.85 -11.34
CA ALA A 195 -11.40 -18.52 -11.00
C ALA A 195 -12.42 -17.43 -11.33
N ASP A 196 -12.68 -16.59 -10.34
CA ASP A 196 -13.47 -15.38 -10.53
C ASP A 196 -12.60 -14.24 -11.10
N GLY A 197 -13.22 -13.12 -11.49
CA GLY A 197 -12.47 -11.99 -12.03
C GLY A 197 -11.49 -11.37 -11.03
N THR A 198 -11.83 -11.44 -9.74
CA THR A 198 -11.03 -10.90 -8.65
C THR A 198 -9.74 -11.69 -8.49
N ASP A 199 -9.82 -13.01 -8.57
CA ASP A 199 -8.68 -13.93 -8.50
C ASP A 199 -7.71 -13.70 -9.66
N ILE A 200 -8.25 -13.58 -10.88
CA ILE A 200 -7.47 -13.26 -12.08
C ILE A 200 -6.77 -11.91 -11.93
N TYR A 201 -7.49 -10.88 -11.46
CA TYR A 201 -6.90 -9.56 -11.20
C TYR A 201 -5.78 -9.62 -10.16
N ARG A 202 -5.99 -10.34 -9.05
CA ARG A 202 -4.98 -10.48 -7.99
C ARG A 202 -3.72 -11.17 -8.51
N ALA A 203 -3.85 -12.26 -9.26
CA ALA A 203 -2.73 -12.98 -9.84
C ALA A 203 -1.91 -12.08 -10.79
N ILE A 204 -2.58 -11.37 -11.70
CA ILE A 204 -1.93 -10.42 -12.62
C ILE A 204 -1.22 -9.31 -11.85
N ARG A 205 -1.91 -8.68 -10.89
CA ARG A 205 -1.35 -7.58 -10.08
C ARG A 205 -0.13 -8.04 -9.29
N ASN A 206 -0.17 -9.24 -8.71
CA ASN A 206 0.95 -9.82 -7.98
C ASN A 206 2.10 -10.19 -8.92
N LEU A 207 1.83 -10.69 -10.13
CA LEU A 207 2.85 -10.99 -11.14
C LEU A 207 3.58 -9.73 -11.63
N ILE A 208 2.86 -8.65 -11.91
CA ILE A 208 3.50 -7.36 -12.27
C ILE A 208 4.35 -6.82 -11.12
N LEU A 209 3.88 -6.96 -9.87
CA LEU A 209 4.64 -6.59 -8.68
C LEU A 209 5.96 -7.39 -8.59
N VAL A 210 5.93 -8.70 -8.84
CA VAL A 210 7.14 -9.54 -8.91
C VAL A 210 8.12 -8.99 -9.95
N ARG A 211 7.64 -8.66 -11.15
CA ARG A 211 8.49 -8.11 -12.21
C ARG A 211 9.10 -6.75 -11.85
N LEU A 212 8.37 -5.89 -11.16
CA LEU A 212 8.92 -4.64 -10.63
C LEU A 212 10.01 -4.89 -9.59
N LEU A 213 9.82 -5.87 -8.72
CA LEU A 213 10.82 -6.26 -7.72
C LEU A 213 12.08 -6.84 -8.35
N LEU A 214 11.96 -7.67 -9.40
CA LEU A 214 13.12 -8.14 -10.17
C LEU A 214 13.94 -6.97 -10.75
N LYS A 215 13.27 -5.87 -11.07
CA LYS A 215 13.89 -4.60 -11.52
C LYS A 215 14.31 -3.66 -10.37
N LYS A 216 14.22 -4.10 -9.12
CA LYS A 216 14.49 -3.30 -7.91
C LYS A 216 13.61 -2.06 -7.76
N ILE A 217 12.40 -2.09 -8.31
CA ILE A 217 11.44 -0.98 -8.24
C ILE A 217 10.41 -1.27 -7.14
N VAL A 218 10.23 -0.31 -6.22
CA VAL A 218 9.16 -0.31 -5.21
C VAL A 218 8.33 0.96 -5.36
N ASP A 219 7.34 0.90 -6.25
CA ASP A 219 6.49 2.03 -6.61
C ASP A 219 5.05 1.56 -6.93
N ASN A 220 4.09 1.99 -6.10
CA ASN A 220 2.68 1.63 -6.29
C ASN A 220 2.02 2.37 -7.46
N GLU A 221 2.48 3.58 -7.80
CA GLU A 221 1.95 4.27 -8.98
C GLU A 221 2.45 3.57 -10.24
N LYS A 222 3.73 3.17 -10.28
CA LYS A 222 4.24 2.41 -11.43
C LYS A 222 3.55 1.07 -11.62
N LEU A 223 3.24 0.37 -10.52
CA LEU A 223 2.42 -0.85 -10.55
C LEU A 223 1.05 -0.59 -11.17
N LYS A 224 0.41 0.52 -10.79
CA LYS A 224 -0.92 0.90 -11.30
C LYS A 224 -0.88 1.34 -12.76
N GLU A 225 0.16 2.06 -13.18
CA GLU A 225 0.39 2.43 -14.58
C GLU A 225 0.51 1.18 -15.46
N LEU A 226 1.41 0.26 -15.12
CA LEU A 226 1.62 -0.97 -15.88
C LEU A 226 0.36 -1.83 -15.97
N LEU A 227 -0.42 -1.91 -14.89
CA LEU A 227 -1.73 -2.55 -14.92
C LEU A 227 -2.64 -1.90 -15.98
N ASN A 228 -2.77 -0.56 -15.96
CA ASN A 228 -3.65 0.16 -16.88
C ASN A 228 -3.17 0.14 -18.33
N GLU A 229 -1.85 0.16 -18.57
CA GLU A 229 -1.26 0.10 -19.90
C GLU A 229 -1.53 -1.26 -20.58
N GLU A 230 -1.39 -2.36 -19.84
CA GLU A 230 -1.51 -3.71 -20.40
C GLU A 230 -2.97 -4.17 -20.61
N PHE A 231 -3.90 -3.74 -19.75
CA PHE A 231 -5.28 -4.22 -19.76
C PHE A 231 -6.34 -3.16 -20.05
N GLY A 232 -5.98 -1.88 -19.92
CA GLY A 232 -6.94 -0.81 -19.88
C GLY A 232 -7.70 -0.75 -18.55
N LYS A 233 -7.94 0.48 -18.08
CA LYS A 233 -8.63 0.77 -16.81
C LYS A 233 -10.02 0.09 -16.71
N SER A 234 -10.73 0.00 -17.83
CA SER A 234 -12.09 -0.55 -17.88
C SER A 234 -12.12 -2.06 -17.59
N LEU A 235 -11.19 -2.83 -18.16
CA LEU A 235 -11.09 -4.27 -17.93
C LEU A 235 -10.65 -4.57 -16.50
N ILE A 236 -9.68 -3.83 -15.97
CA ILE A 236 -9.24 -3.96 -14.57
C ILE A 236 -10.40 -3.75 -13.60
N GLU A 237 -11.19 -2.70 -13.79
CA GLU A 237 -12.33 -2.44 -12.92
C GLU A 237 -13.41 -3.53 -13.06
N ARG A 238 -13.62 -4.09 -14.27
CA ARG A 238 -14.53 -5.24 -14.42
C ARG A 238 -14.02 -6.46 -13.68
N LEU A 239 -12.76 -6.84 -13.85
CA LEU A 239 -12.14 -7.99 -13.16
C LEU A 239 -12.18 -7.82 -11.65
N LYS A 240 -11.71 -6.68 -11.13
CA LYS A 240 -11.67 -6.37 -9.69
C LYS A 240 -13.04 -6.42 -9.01
N ASN A 241 -14.11 -6.07 -9.73
CA ASN A 241 -15.47 -6.06 -9.21
C ASN A 241 -16.26 -7.32 -9.59
N ASN A 242 -15.62 -8.33 -10.17
CA ASN A 242 -16.22 -9.56 -10.67
C ASN A 242 -17.38 -9.34 -11.67
N LYS A 243 -17.24 -8.35 -12.57
CA LYS A 243 -18.22 -7.92 -13.60
C LYS A 243 -17.74 -8.14 -15.04
N GLN A 244 -16.72 -8.96 -15.21
CA GLN A 244 -16.12 -9.28 -16.50
C GLN A 244 -16.99 -10.23 -17.34
N SER A 245 -16.86 -10.13 -18.66
CA SER A 245 -17.40 -11.12 -19.59
C SER A 245 -16.54 -12.40 -19.64
N ASN A 246 -17.06 -13.47 -20.25
CA ASN A 246 -16.25 -14.67 -20.51
C ASN A 246 -15.05 -14.39 -21.43
N LEU A 247 -15.22 -13.47 -22.38
CA LEU A 247 -14.14 -13.05 -23.29
C LEU A 247 -13.05 -12.27 -22.54
N ASP A 248 -13.45 -11.36 -21.64
CA ASP A 248 -12.53 -10.65 -20.73
C ASP A 248 -11.72 -11.64 -19.89
N LYS A 249 -12.37 -12.67 -19.31
CA LYS A 249 -11.67 -13.73 -18.55
C LYS A 249 -10.66 -14.46 -19.41
N LYS A 250 -11.05 -14.90 -20.61
CA LYS A 250 -10.19 -15.66 -21.52
C LYS A 250 -8.95 -14.84 -21.93
N PHE A 251 -9.15 -13.57 -22.25
CA PHE A 251 -8.05 -12.64 -22.56
C PHE A 251 -7.12 -12.47 -21.36
N ALA A 252 -7.67 -12.19 -20.18
CA ALA A 252 -6.88 -11.97 -18.97
C ALA A 252 -6.07 -13.19 -18.53
N LEU A 253 -6.65 -14.39 -18.64
CA LEU A 253 -5.95 -15.66 -18.37
C LEU A 253 -4.86 -15.93 -19.40
N SER A 254 -5.10 -15.67 -20.68
CA SER A 254 -4.10 -15.86 -21.72
C SER A 254 -2.88 -14.96 -21.51
N TYR A 255 -3.10 -13.68 -21.16
CA TYR A 255 -2.02 -12.78 -20.79
C TYR A 255 -1.29 -13.25 -19.53
N LEU A 256 -2.04 -13.62 -18.49
CA LEU A 256 -1.47 -14.11 -17.23
C LEU A 256 -0.50 -15.27 -17.53
N ASN A 257 -0.95 -16.27 -18.28
CA ASN A 257 -0.12 -17.42 -18.65
C ASN A 257 1.15 -17.03 -19.43
N SER A 258 1.03 -16.14 -20.42
CA SER A 258 2.19 -15.65 -21.17
C SER A 258 3.22 -14.92 -20.28
N LEU A 259 2.73 -14.10 -19.34
CA LEU A 259 3.59 -13.35 -18.43
C LEU A 259 4.18 -14.26 -17.33
N LEU A 260 3.44 -15.29 -16.93
CA LEU A 260 3.87 -16.30 -15.97
C LEU A 260 5.10 -17.04 -16.49
N GLU A 261 5.03 -17.56 -17.72
CA GLU A 261 6.13 -18.28 -18.36
C GLU A 261 7.41 -17.44 -18.38
N LYS A 262 7.32 -16.20 -18.89
CA LYS A 262 8.45 -15.26 -18.94
C LYS A 262 9.06 -14.97 -17.56
N THR A 263 8.20 -14.78 -16.56
CA THR A 263 8.64 -14.44 -15.20
C THR A 263 9.24 -15.64 -14.48
N GLU A 264 8.70 -16.85 -14.70
CA GLU A 264 9.28 -18.07 -14.18
C GLU A 264 10.67 -18.35 -14.75
N GLU A 265 10.89 -18.13 -16.05
CA GLU A 265 12.21 -18.27 -16.67
C GLU A 265 13.23 -17.33 -16.04
N GLU A 266 12.86 -16.06 -15.86
CA GLU A 266 13.69 -15.02 -15.24
C GLU A 266 14.06 -15.37 -13.79
N ILE A 267 13.13 -15.90 -13.01
CA ILE A 267 13.36 -16.35 -11.63
C ILE A 267 14.21 -17.63 -11.58
N LYS A 268 13.95 -18.60 -12.47
CA LYS A 268 14.64 -19.91 -12.49
C LYS A 268 16.13 -19.77 -12.80
N ARG A 269 16.52 -18.81 -13.64
CA ARG A 269 17.93 -18.58 -13.99
C ARG A 269 18.78 -18.14 -12.79
N GLU A 270 18.18 -17.53 -11.75
CA GLU A 270 18.93 -16.85 -10.68
C GLU A 270 18.28 -17.05 -9.28
N LYS A 271 17.80 -18.25 -8.97
CA LYS A 271 16.96 -18.54 -7.77
C LYS A 271 17.46 -17.99 -6.42
N TRP A 272 18.78 -17.88 -6.24
CA TRP A 272 19.43 -17.48 -4.97
C TRP A 272 19.93 -16.04 -4.94
N GLU A 273 19.77 -15.30 -6.03
CA GLU A 273 20.20 -13.91 -6.08
C GLU A 273 19.37 -13.07 -5.12
N LYS A 274 20.08 -12.20 -4.38
CA LYS A 274 19.48 -11.24 -3.47
C LYS A 274 19.07 -10.00 -4.24
N ILE A 275 17.81 -9.63 -4.10
CA ILE A 275 17.32 -8.33 -4.54
C ILE A 275 17.46 -7.39 -3.34
N GLU A 276 18.48 -6.53 -3.40
CA GLU A 276 18.67 -5.43 -2.46
C GLU A 276 17.87 -4.21 -2.97
N LEU A 277 16.97 -3.68 -2.11
CA LEU A 277 16.02 -2.60 -2.40
C LEU A 277 16.22 -1.36 -1.52
#